data_AF-A0A2P2M3B1-F1
#
_entry.id   AF-A0A2P2M3B1-F1
#
_cell.length_a   1.000
_cell.length_b   1.000
_cell.length_c   1.000
_cell.angle_alpha   90.00
_cell.angle_beta   90.00
_cell.angle_gamma   90.00
#
_symmetry.space_group_name_H-M   'P 1'
#
loop_
_entity.id
_entity.type
_entity.pdbx_description
1 polymer ?
#
loop_
_entity_poly.entity_id
_entity_poly.type
_entity_poly.pdbx_seq_one_letter_code
_entity_poly.pdbx_strand_id
1 'polypeptide(L)' 'MNRTIVVRRNYLHFVKKYQRYEKRHSNIPAHVSPCFRVKEGDHVIIGQCRPLSKTVRFNVLKVIPAGSGGGKKAFTKM' A
#
# COMPACT_ATOMS: atom_id res chain seq x y z
N MET A 1 12.85 6.77 7.25
CA MET A 1 11.63 6.47 8.05
C MET A 1 11.96 5.31 8.97
N ASN A 2 11.80 5.45 10.29
CA ASN A 2 11.97 4.34 11.22
C ASN A 2 10.61 3.64 11.42
N ARG A 3 10.56 2.30 11.29
CA ARG A 3 9.34 1.49 11.51
C ARG A 3 8.09 2.01 10.76
N THR A 4 8.26 2.60 9.59
CA THR A 4 7.15 3.14 8.80
C THR A 4 7.40 2.83 7.34
N ILE A 5 6.37 2.30 6.67
CA ILE A 5 6.40 1.91 5.28
C ILE A 5 5.45 2.77 4.45
N VAL A 6 5.68 2.79 3.14
CA VAL A 6 4.78 3.41 2.17
C VAL A 6 4.13 2.32 1.34
N VAL A 7 2.82 2.21 1.43
CA VAL A 7 2.03 1.23 0.69
C VAL A 7 1.45 1.91 -0.55
N ARG A 8 1.64 1.33 -1.73
CA ARG A 8 1.04 1.82 -2.96
C ARG A 8 -0.28 1.09 -3.22
N ARG A 9 -1.39 1.83 -3.15
CA ARG A 9 -2.72 1.32 -3.53
C ARG A 9 -2.97 1.60 -5.00
N ASN A 10 -2.95 0.56 -5.81
CA ASN A 10 -3.27 0.62 -7.24
C ASN A 10 -4.77 0.43 -7.44
N TYR A 11 -5.42 1.28 -8.23
CA TYR A 11 -6.84 1.15 -8.56
C TYR A 11 -7.13 1.63 -9.99
N LEU A 12 -8.28 1.23 -10.52
CA LEU A 12 -8.77 1.68 -11.82
C LEU A 12 -9.78 2.80 -11.61
N HIS A 13 -9.58 3.94 -12.27
CA HIS A 13 -10.51 5.07 -12.27
C HIS A 13 -11.31 5.06 -13.57
N PHE A 14 -12.63 5.12 -13.49
CA PHE A 14 -13.50 5.10 -14.67
C PHE A 14 -13.72 6.52 -15.21
N VAL A 15 -13.42 6.74 -16.48
CA VAL A 15 -13.61 8.02 -17.15
C VAL A 15 -14.92 7.97 -17.94
N LYS A 16 -15.97 8.61 -17.40
CA LYS A 16 -17.35 8.57 -17.95
C LYS A 16 -17.41 8.99 -19.42
N LYS A 17 -16.67 10.04 -19.83
CA LYS A 17 -16.66 10.56 -21.20
C LYS A 17 -16.23 9.53 -22.24
N TYR A 18 -15.26 8.67 -21.90
CA TYR A 18 -14.67 7.72 -22.84
C TYR A 18 -15.07 6.27 -22.57
N GLN A 19 -15.88 6.03 -21.52
CA GLN A 19 -16.25 4.69 -21.03
C GLN A 19 -15.03 3.76 -20.85
N ARG A 20 -13.88 4.31 -20.44
CA ARG A 20 -12.61 3.60 -20.27
C ARG A 20 -12.09 3.74 -18.85
N TYR A 21 -11.30 2.76 -18.42
CA TYR A 21 -10.59 2.81 -17.15
C TYR A 21 -9.15 3.28 -17.36
N GLU A 22 -8.68 4.16 -16.48
CA GLU A 22 -7.27 4.55 -16.37
C GLU A 22 -6.65 3.99 -15.09
N LYS A 23 -5.35 3.68 -15.14
CA LYS A 23 -4.60 3.22 -13.96
C LYS A 23 -4.25 4.42 -13.09
N ARG A 24 -4.68 4.40 -11.82
CA ARG A 24 -4.26 5.37 -10.80
C ARG A 24 -3.61 4.65 -9.61
N HIS A 25 -2.85 5.41 -8.83
CA HIS A 25 -2.32 4.92 -7.58
C HIS A 25 -2.32 6.02 -6.52
N SER A 26 -2.43 5.62 -5.26
CA SER A 26 -2.22 6.49 -4.10
C SER A 26 -1.21 5.86 -3.15
N ASN A 27 -0.36 6.70 -2.57
CA ASN A 27 0.65 6.27 -1.60
C ASN A 27 0.13 6.51 -0.19
N ILE A 28 0.03 5.45 0.60
CA ILE A 28 -0.50 5.47 1.96
C ILE A 28 0.65 5.13 2.91
N PRO A 29 1.08 6.06 3.78
CA PRO A 29 2.08 5.78 4.80
C PRO A 29 1.45 5.02 5.97
N ALA A 30 2.09 3.93 6.37
CA ALA A 30 1.63 3.07 7.46
C ALA A 30 2.78 2.76 8.44
N HIS A 31 2.46 2.71 9.72
CA HIS A 31 3.38 2.23 10.74
C HIS A 31 3.55 0.71 10.65
N VAL A 32 4.75 0.24 10.94
CA VAL A 32 5.10 -1.19 11.03
C VAL A 32 5.61 -1.48 12.43
N SER A 33 4.88 -2.36 13.12
CA SER A 33 5.39 -2.96 14.35
C SER A 33 6.60 -3.85 14.05
N PRO A 34 7.65 -3.86 14.90
CA PRO A 34 8.84 -4.69 14.70
C PRO A 34 8.57 -6.20 14.64
N CYS A 35 7.37 -6.64 15.02
CA CYS A 35 6.92 -8.03 14.88
C CYS A 35 6.90 -8.49 13.40
N PHE A 36 6.65 -7.57 12.47
CA PHE A 36 6.55 -7.90 11.05
C PHE A 36 7.88 -7.69 10.32
N ARG A 37 8.40 -8.76 9.70
CA ARG A 37 9.55 -8.69 8.78
C ARG A 37 9.05 -8.42 7.36
N VAL A 38 8.93 -7.15 7.00
CA VAL A 38 8.42 -6.71 5.69
C VAL A 38 9.57 -6.52 4.71
N LYS A 39 9.43 -7.03 3.49
CA LYS A 39 10.33 -6.76 2.36
C LYS A 39 9.63 -5.92 1.30
N GLU A 40 10.41 -5.32 0.40
CA GLU A 40 9.84 -4.59 -0.75
C GLU A 40 9.06 -5.55 -1.66
N GLY A 41 7.85 -5.14 -2.04
CA GLY A 41 6.97 -5.94 -2.91
C GLY A 41 5.98 -6.83 -2.17
N ASP A 42 6.07 -6.95 -0.84
CA ASP A 42 5.09 -7.69 -0.04
C ASP A 42 3.71 -7.02 -0.06
N HIS A 43 2.67 -7.84 -0.06
CA HIS A 43 1.30 -7.35 0.11
C HIS A 43 0.99 -7.21 1.59
N VAL A 44 0.48 -6.04 1.99
CA VAL A 44 0.17 -5.74 3.38
C VAL A 44 -1.29 -5.35 3.55
N ILE A 45 -1.91 -5.87 4.60
CA ILE A 45 -3.22 -5.44 5.06
C ILE A 45 -2.98 -4.34 6.09
N ILE A 46 -3.52 -3.16 5.81
CA ILE A 46 -3.44 -1.98 6.68
C ILE A 46 -4.80 -1.69 7.30
N GLY A 47 -4.78 -1.31 8.57
CA GLY A 47 -5.95 -0.84 9.31
C GLY A 47 -5.83 0.65 9.63
N GLN A 48 -6.96 1.36 9.63
CA GLN A 48 -7.01 2.74 10.12
C GLN A 48 -6.73 2.76 11.63
N CYS A 49 -5.97 3.75 12.08
CA CYS A 49 -5.68 3.95 13.51
C CYS A 49 -5.77 5.44 13.88
N ARG A 50 -5.51 5.76 15.15
CA ARG A 50 -5.32 7.16 15.57
C ARG A 50 -4.18 7.81 14.77
N PRO A 51 -4.16 9.14 14.58
CA PRO A 51 -3.02 9.82 13.98
C PRO A 51 -1.75 9.55 14.80
N LEU A 52 -0.72 8.97 14.18
CA LEU A 52 0.58 8.71 14.82
C LEU A 52 1.59 9.80 14.48
N SER A 53 1.45 10.44 13.32
CA SER A 53 2.24 11.58 12.88
C SER A 53 1.43 12.44 11.91
N LYS A 54 2.06 13.47 11.32
CA LYS A 54 1.44 14.32 10.29
C LYS A 54 0.80 13.52 9.16
N THR A 55 1.45 12.43 8.74
CA THR A 55 1.03 11.64 7.59
C THR A 55 0.61 10.22 7.95
N VAL A 56 1.16 9.63 9.01
CA VAL A 56 0.89 8.23 9.38
C VAL A 56 -0.42 8.14 10.16
N ARG A 57 -1.42 7.52 9.54
CA ARG A 57 -2.77 7.27 10.12
C ARG A 57 -3.21 5.81 9.98
N PHE A 58 -2.29 4.95 9.55
CA PHE A 58 -2.53 3.53 9.32
C PHE A 58 -1.46 2.69 10.02
N ASN A 59 -1.83 1.48 10.41
CA ASN A 59 -0.93 0.47 10.94
C ASN A 59 -1.05 -0.83 10.13
N VAL A 60 0.05 -1.55 9.97
CA VAL A 60 0.06 -2.87 9.33
C VAL A 60 -0.50 -3.90 10.30
N LEU A 61 -1.48 -4.67 9.84
CA LEU A 61 -2.14 -5.73 10.61
C LEU A 61 -1.65 -7.13 10.20
N LYS A 62 -1.41 -7.35 8.91
CA LYS A 62 -0.97 -8.63 8.36
C LYS A 62 -0.08 -8.41 7.14
N VAL A 63 0.94 -9.24 7.02
CA VAL A 63 1.84 -9.28 5.86
C VAL A 63 1.59 -10.58 5.11
N ILE A 64 1.46 -10.47 3.79
CA ILE A 64 1.33 -11.59 2.86
C ILE A 64 2.62 -11.55 2.02
N PRO A 65 3.56 -12.49 2.24
CA PRO A 65 4.82 -12.49 1.53
C PRO A 65 4.57 -12.75 0.04
N ALA A 66 5.04 -11.84 -0.81
CA ALA A 66 5.01 -12.05 -2.24
C ALA A 66 6.34 -12.67 -2.67
N GLY A 67 6.31 -13.87 -3.25
CA GLY A 67 7.48 -14.45 -3.90
C GLY A 67 8.03 -13.46 -4.93
N SER A 68 9.35 -13.27 -4.94
CA SER A 68 10.13 -12.35 -5.79
C SER A 68 9.46 -11.96 -7.12
N GLY A 69 8.68 -10.86 -7.15
CA GLY A 69 7.89 -10.57 -8.36
C GLY A 69 7.19 -9.22 -8.43
N GLY A 70 7.47 -8.27 -7.53
CA GLY A 70 6.70 -7.02 -7.45
C GLY A 70 7.56 -5.77 -7.32
N GLY A 71 8.35 -5.44 -8.35
CA GLY A 71 9.09 -4.17 -8.37
C GLY A 71 8.16 -2.94 -8.32
N LYS A 72 8.73 -1.73 -8.19
CA LYS A 72 7.98 -0.45 -8.09
C LYS A 72 6.97 -0.19 -9.23
N LYS A 73 7.06 -0.92 -10.34
CA LYS A 73 6.19 -0.85 -11.53
C LYS A 73 5.07 -1.91 -11.55
N ALA A 74 5.00 -2.80 -10.57
CA ALA A 74 3.97 -3.83 -10.52
C ALA A 74 2.59 -3.21 -10.30
N PHE A 75 1.61 -3.67 -11.08
CA PHE A 75 0.21 -3.29 -10.96
C PHE A 75 -0.61 -4.52 -10.63
N THR A 76 -0.90 -4.69 -9.35
CA THR A 76 -1.89 -5.66 -8.89
C THR A 76 -3.19 -4.90 -8.64
N LYS A 77 -4.27 -5.34 -9.30
CA LYS A 77 -5.62 -4.84 -8.99
C LYS A 77 -6.01 -5.44 -7.65
N MET A 78 -5.93 -4.62 -6.59
CA MET A 78 -6.46 -4.92 -5.27
C MET A 78 -7.81 -4.23 -5.09
#